data_AF-A0A3D3FAV8-F1
#
_entry.id   AF-A0A3D3FAV8-F1
#
_cell.length_a   1.000
_cell.length_b   1.000
_cell.length_c   1.000
_cell.angle_alpha   90.00
_cell.angle_beta   90.00
_cell.angle_gamma   90.00
#
_symmetry.space_group_name_H-M   'P 1'
#
loop_
_entity.id
_entity.type
_entity.pdbx_description
1 polymer ?
#
loop_
_entity_poly.entity_id
_entity_poly.type
_entity_poly.pdbx_seq_one_letter_code
_entity_poly.pdbx_strand_id
1 'polypeptide(L)'
;ATAAGRGFAVSGGVADAVVKAIKKLDPDREVKVRAAQGLNECRQMMRLAKAGKLNGYLLEGMACPGGCVAGAGTLEPVTKATALVNVYKNKADKKNALDSQYSDIADKLN
;
A
#
# COMPACT_ATOMS: atom_id res chain seq x y z
N ALA A 1 11.83 -3.48 9.64
CA ALA A 1 10.62 -3.16 8.85
C ALA A 1 9.51 -4.18 9.11
N THR A 2 8.26 -3.71 9.21
CA THR A 2 7.04 -4.52 9.43
C THR A 2 6.58 -5.22 8.14
N ALA A 3 5.72 -6.23 8.23
CA ALA A 3 5.14 -6.89 7.06
C ALA A 3 4.39 -5.90 6.15
N ALA A 4 3.61 -4.99 6.75
CA ALA A 4 2.93 -3.92 6.03
C ALA A 4 3.92 -3.07 5.23
N GLY A 5 4.98 -2.54 5.86
CA GLY A 5 5.97 -1.71 5.18
C GLY A 5 6.75 -2.43 4.08
N ARG A 6 7.12 -3.71 4.31
CA ARG A 6 7.79 -4.53 3.27
C ARG A 6 6.89 -4.76 2.05
N GLY A 7 5.57 -4.73 2.23
CA GLY A 7 4.61 -4.95 1.16
C GLY A 7 4.38 -3.76 0.22
N PHE A 8 4.81 -2.55 0.56
CA PHE A 8 4.51 -1.32 -0.20
C PHE A 8 4.95 -1.39 -1.67
N ALA A 9 6.03 -2.12 -1.95
CA ALA A 9 6.63 -2.19 -3.27
C ALA A 9 5.74 -2.91 -4.31
N VAL A 10 4.77 -3.71 -3.86
CA VAL A 10 3.82 -4.42 -4.72
C VAL A 10 2.52 -3.64 -4.77
N SER A 11 1.91 -3.50 -5.96
CA SER A 11 0.59 -2.87 -6.09
C SER A 11 -0.44 -3.45 -5.11
N GLY A 12 -1.25 -2.59 -4.50
CA GLY A 12 -2.17 -2.91 -3.41
C GLY A 12 -1.53 -2.86 -2.02
N GLY A 13 -0.19 -2.86 -1.93
CA GLY A 13 0.53 -2.99 -0.68
C GLY A 13 0.42 -1.79 0.26
N VAL A 14 0.30 -0.57 -0.28
CA VAL A 14 0.17 0.64 0.53
C VAL A 14 -1.25 0.74 1.07
N ALA A 15 -2.26 0.53 0.22
CA ALA A 15 -3.66 0.50 0.64
C ALA A 15 -3.92 -0.61 1.68
N ASP A 16 -3.41 -1.83 1.47
CA ASP A 16 -3.51 -2.93 2.43
C ASP A 16 -2.92 -2.56 3.79
N ALA A 17 -1.77 -1.87 3.81
CA ALA A 17 -1.16 -1.41 5.04
C ALA A 17 -2.01 -0.37 5.80
N VAL A 18 -2.55 0.61 5.07
CA VAL A 18 -3.45 1.63 5.64
C VAL A 18 -4.72 0.97 6.18
N VAL A 19 -5.37 0.10 5.41
CA VAL A 19 -6.58 -0.64 5.83
C VAL A 19 -6.30 -1.48 7.08
N LYS A 20 -5.16 -2.17 7.15
CA LYS A 20 -4.79 -2.96 8.34
C LYS A 20 -4.50 -2.10 9.56
N ALA A 21 -3.94 -0.90 9.39
CA ALA A 21 -3.76 0.04 10.49
C ALA A 21 -5.11 0.57 10.99
N ILE A 22 -6.00 0.99 10.08
CA ILE A 22 -7.35 1.44 10.42
C ILE A 22 -8.11 0.35 11.15
N LYS A 23 -8.12 -0.90 10.66
CA LYS A 23 -8.79 -2.03 11.33
C LYS A 23 -8.26 -2.32 12.74
N LYS A 24 -7.01 -1.95 13.05
CA LYS A 24 -6.46 -2.10 14.41
C LYS A 24 -6.91 -0.97 15.34
N LEU A 25 -7.16 0.22 14.79
CA LEU A 25 -7.59 1.41 15.53
C LEU A 25 -9.12 1.48 15.69
N ASP A 26 -9.85 1.11 14.65
CA ASP A 26 -11.32 1.14 14.54
C ASP A 26 -11.75 -0.14 13.79
N PRO A 27 -11.95 -1.28 14.50
CA PRO A 27 -12.22 -2.58 13.88
C PRO A 27 -13.47 -2.63 13.01
N ASP A 28 -14.46 -1.80 13.32
CA ASP A 28 -15.76 -1.77 12.64
C ASP A 28 -15.73 -0.84 11.40
N ARG A 29 -14.62 -0.11 11.18
CA ARG A 29 -14.47 0.77 10.03
C ARG A 29 -14.34 -0.01 8.73
N GLU A 30 -15.35 0.07 7.88
CA GLU A 30 -15.23 -0.34 6.49
C GLU A 30 -14.43 0.69 5.68
N VAL A 31 -13.42 0.22 4.95
CA VAL A 31 -12.60 1.06 4.06
C VAL A 31 -12.75 0.56 2.64
N LYS A 32 -13.45 1.34 1.81
CA LYS A 32 -13.59 1.04 0.39
C LYS A 32 -12.32 1.45 -0.34
N VAL A 33 -11.68 0.51 -1.03
CA VAL A 33 -10.42 0.77 -1.75
C VAL A 33 -10.67 0.76 -3.25
N ARG A 34 -10.11 1.74 -3.96
CA ARG A 34 -9.99 1.72 -5.42
C ARG A 34 -8.51 1.81 -5.79
N ALA A 35 -8.02 0.78 -6.48
CA ALA A 35 -6.66 0.75 -6.99
C ALA A 35 -6.63 1.04 -8.49
N ALA A 36 -5.53 1.64 -8.96
CA ALA A 36 -5.22 1.86 -10.37
C ALA A 36 -3.72 1.62 -10.62
N GLN A 37 -3.39 1.06 -11.78
CA GLN A 37 -2.01 0.77 -12.16
C GLN A 37 -1.68 1.35 -13.54
N GLY A 38 -0.52 1.96 -13.67
CA GLY A 38 -0.20 2.73 -14.87
C GLY A 38 -0.74 4.16 -14.80
N LEU A 39 0.01 5.12 -15.35
CA LEU A 39 -0.37 6.54 -15.33
C LEU A 39 -1.72 6.81 -16.01
N ASN A 40 -2.10 6.03 -17.02
CA ASN A 40 -3.37 6.19 -17.71
C ASN A 40 -4.56 5.87 -16.79
N GLU A 41 -4.53 4.71 -16.12
CA GLU A 41 -5.58 4.32 -15.17
C GLU A 41 -5.61 5.25 -13.96
N CYS A 42 -4.45 5.66 -13.45
CA CYS A 42 -4.37 6.65 -12.37
C CYS A 42 -5.07 7.96 -12.77
N ARG A 43 -4.84 8.46 -13.99
CA ARG A 43 -5.52 9.65 -14.50
C ARG A 43 -7.03 9.44 -14.60
N GLN A 44 -7.49 8.28 -15.06
CA GLN A 44 -8.92 7.95 -15.11
C GLN A 44 -9.54 7.91 -13.71
N MET A 45 -8.88 7.26 -12.75
CA MET A 45 -9.31 7.21 -11.36
C MET A 45 -9.43 8.62 -10.76
N MET A 46 -8.44 9.48 -11.00
CA MET A 46 -8.49 10.88 -10.53
C MET A 46 -9.62 11.67 -11.17
N ARG A 47 -9.95 11.43 -12.45
CA ARG A 47 -11.11 12.05 -13.12
C ARG A 47 -12.43 11.59 -12.49
N LEU A 48 -12.57 10.30 -12.16
CA LEU A 48 -13.74 9.77 -11.46
C LEU A 48 -13.88 10.34 -10.05
N ALA A 49 -12.76 10.47 -9.33
CA ALA A 49 -12.71 11.11 -8.01
C ALA A 49 -13.14 12.58 -8.08
N LYS A 50 -12.61 13.35 -9.05
CA LYS A 50 -13.02 14.75 -9.28
C LYS A 50 -14.50 14.88 -9.60
N ALA A 51 -15.09 13.90 -10.28
CA ALA A 51 -16.52 13.85 -10.57
C ALA A 51 -17.40 13.37 -9.40
N GLY A 52 -16.82 13.18 -8.19
CA GLY A 52 -17.53 12.73 -6.99
C GLY A 52 -17.89 11.25 -6.96
N LYS A 53 -17.50 10.46 -7.97
CA LYS A 53 -17.90 9.04 -8.10
C LYS A 53 -17.15 8.10 -7.16
N LEU A 54 -16.08 8.58 -6.52
CA LEU A 54 -15.24 7.81 -5.61
C LEU A 54 -15.18 8.46 -4.21
N ASN A 55 -16.17 9.27 -3.85
CA ASN A 55 -16.26 9.85 -2.51
C ASN A 55 -16.31 8.74 -1.44
N GLY A 56 -15.47 8.87 -0.41
CA GLY A 56 -15.34 7.86 0.65
C GLY A 56 -14.47 6.65 0.30
N TYR A 57 -13.83 6.63 -0.87
CA TYR A 57 -12.85 5.59 -1.22
C TYR A 57 -11.44 6.02 -0.83
N LEU A 58 -10.67 5.07 -0.29
CA LEU A 58 -9.21 5.13 -0.28
C LEU A 58 -8.70 4.80 -1.69
N LEU A 59 -7.95 5.73 -2.29
CA LEU A 59 -7.43 5.61 -3.64
C LEU A 59 -5.94 5.25 -3.61
N GLU A 60 -5.55 4.19 -4.32
CA GLU A 60 -4.15 3.84 -4.52
C GLU A 60 -3.82 3.87 -6.01
N GLY A 61 -2.83 4.70 -6.38
CA GLY A 61 -2.34 4.79 -7.75
C GLY A 61 -0.87 4.40 -7.83
N MET A 62 -0.55 3.43 -8.70
CA MET A 62 0.83 3.04 -8.98
C MET A 62 1.19 3.44 -10.41
N ALA A 63 2.30 4.15 -10.60
CA ALA A 63 2.71 4.60 -11.94
C ALA A 63 3.09 3.43 -12.87
N CYS A 64 3.67 2.36 -12.31
CA CYS A 64 4.06 1.16 -13.03
C CYS A 64 3.05 0.01 -12.77
N PRO A 65 2.65 -0.77 -13.79
CA PRO A 65 1.87 -1.99 -13.61
C PRO A 65 2.61 -2.98 -12.71
N GLY A 66 2.00 -3.38 -11.58
CA GLY A 66 2.63 -4.24 -10.57
C GLY A 66 3.34 -3.51 -9.41
N GLY A 67 3.49 -2.18 -9.49
CA GLY A 67 4.04 -1.34 -8.41
C GLY A 67 5.54 -1.08 -8.57
N CYS A 68 6.21 -0.69 -7.49
CA CYS A 68 7.64 -0.37 -7.52
C CYS A 68 8.51 -1.57 -7.95
N VAL A 69 8.09 -2.81 -7.66
CA VAL A 69 8.76 -4.05 -8.12
C VAL A 69 8.77 -4.23 -9.64
N ALA A 70 8.01 -3.41 -10.37
CA ALA A 70 7.95 -3.37 -11.83
C ALA A 70 8.44 -2.02 -12.39
N GLY A 71 9.16 -1.24 -11.59
CA GLY A 71 9.70 0.04 -12.00
C GLY A 71 10.76 -0.09 -13.11
N ALA A 72 10.99 0.97 -13.88
CA ALA A 72 11.94 0.94 -15.00
C ALA A 72 13.39 0.58 -14.61
N GLY A 73 13.76 0.72 -13.33
CA GLY A 73 15.07 0.36 -12.79
C GLY A 73 15.21 -1.07 -12.28
N THR A 74 14.18 -1.92 -12.41
CA THR A 74 14.24 -3.29 -11.89
C THR A 74 14.93 -4.24 -12.86
N LEU A 75 15.86 -5.06 -12.34
CA LEU A 75 16.63 -6.03 -13.12
C LEU A 75 16.03 -7.44 -13.10
N GLU A 76 15.18 -7.73 -12.13
CA GLU A 76 14.57 -9.04 -11.92
C GLU A 76 13.17 -9.07 -12.56
N PRO A 77 12.77 -10.17 -13.24
CA PRO A 77 11.41 -10.39 -13.68
C PRO A 77 10.37 -10.07 -12.59
N VAL A 78 9.36 -9.28 -12.96
CA VAL A 78 8.33 -8.74 -12.04
C VAL A 78 7.67 -9.84 -11.20
N THR A 79 7.36 -10.99 -11.80
CA THR A 79 6.75 -12.12 -11.11
C THR A 79 7.64 -12.68 -10.00
N LYS A 80 8.94 -12.84 -10.28
CA LYS A 80 9.93 -13.31 -9.31
C LYS A 80 10.21 -12.25 -8.24
N ALA A 81 10.37 -10.98 -8.63
CA ALA A 81 10.54 -9.87 -7.69
C ALA A 81 9.36 -9.78 -6.71
N THR A 82 8.13 -9.87 -7.22
CA THR A 82 6.90 -9.88 -6.40
C THR A 82 6.89 -11.06 -5.42
N ALA A 83 7.21 -12.27 -5.88
CA ALA A 83 7.27 -13.45 -5.02
C ALA A 83 8.33 -13.30 -3.92
N LEU A 84 9.52 -12.78 -4.25
CA LEU A 84 10.59 -12.54 -3.29
C LEU A 84 10.19 -11.48 -2.24
N VAL A 85 9.54 -10.39 -2.65
CA VAL A 85 9.00 -9.40 -1.73
C VAL A 85 7.95 -10.01 -0.80
N ASN A 86 7.07 -10.88 -1.31
CA ASN A 86 6.08 -11.58 -0.48
C ASN A 86 6.73 -12.52 0.55
N VAL A 87 7.76 -13.27 0.15
CA VAL A 87 8.55 -14.09 1.10
C VAL A 87 9.20 -13.19 2.15
N TYR A 88 9.83 -12.09 1.74
CA TYR A 88 10.46 -11.13 2.66
C TYR A 88 9.44 -10.49 3.61
N LYS A 89 8.25 -10.14 3.12
CA LYS A 89 7.10 -9.65 3.90
C LYS A 89 6.68 -10.65 4.98
N ASN A 90 6.58 -11.93 4.62
CA ASN A 90 6.11 -12.97 5.54
C ASN A 90 7.12 -13.24 6.67
N LYS A 91 8.42 -13.04 6.42
CA LYS A 91 9.50 -13.13 7.42
C LYS A 91 9.56 -11.93 8.39
N ALA A 92 8.61 -11.00 8.37
CA ALA A 92 8.62 -9.88 9.32
C ALA A 92 7.99 -10.29 10.65
N ASP A 93 8.71 -10.02 11.75
CA ASP A 93 8.23 -10.28 13.12
C ASP A 93 7.01 -9.43 13.46
N LYS A 94 7.06 -8.15 13.08
CA LYS A 94 5.99 -7.17 13.30
C LYS A 94 5.13 -7.05 12.04
N LYS A 95 3.80 -6.99 12.18
CA LYS A 95 2.90 -7.00 11.01
C LYS A 95 2.44 -5.60 10.63
N ASN A 96 2.10 -4.76 11.60
CA ASN A 96 1.56 -3.43 11.41
C ASN A 96 2.58 -2.34 11.81
N ALA A 97 2.46 -1.13 11.25
CA ALA A 97 3.24 0.04 11.68
C ALA A 97 3.07 0.34 13.19
N LEU A 98 1.85 0.15 13.72
CA LEU A 98 1.52 0.34 15.14
C LEU A 98 2.24 -0.64 16.08
N ASP A 99 2.81 -1.73 15.56
CA ASP A 99 3.60 -2.68 16.36
C ASP A 99 5.06 -2.21 16.55
N SER A 100 5.44 -1.06 15.98
CA SER A 100 6.78 -0.49 16.12
C SER A 100 7.13 -0.27 17.59
N GLN A 101 8.42 -0.42 17.93
CA GLN A 101 8.92 -0.12 19.28
C GLN A 101 9.05 1.39 19.54
N TYR A 102 8.84 2.19 18.50
CA TYR A 102 8.93 3.65 18.53
C TYR A 102 7.55 4.29 18.30
N SER A 103 6.46 3.53 18.44
CA SER A 103 5.11 4.05 18.18
C SER A 103 4.70 5.12 19.19
N ASP A 104 5.20 5.03 20.42
CA ASP A 104 4.98 5.94 21.55
C ASP A 104 5.68 7.29 21.44
N ILE A 105 6.73 7.38 20.63
CA ILE A 105 7.45 8.63 20.35
C ILE A 105 7.06 9.27 19.03
N ALA A 106 6.23 8.62 18.22
CA ALA A 106 5.83 9.11 16.90
C ALA A 106 5.19 10.51 16.97
N ASP A 107 4.33 10.74 17.96
CA ASP A 107 3.64 12.03 18.16
C ASP A 107 4.58 13.14 18.66
N LYS A 108 5.75 12.79 19.19
CA LYS A 108 6.75 13.72 19.73
C LYS A 108 7.74 14.23 18.66
N LEU A 109 7.63 13.74 17.41
CA LEU A 109 8.51 14.11 16.29
C LEU A 109 7.97 15.28 15.44
N ASN A 110 6.77 15.78 15.76
CA ASN A 110 6.15 16.96 15.17
C ASN A 110 6.44 18.21 16.01
#